data_AF-A0A382PHX6-F1
#
_entry.id   AF-A0A382PHX6-F1
#
_cell.length_a   1.000
_cell.length_b   1.000
_cell.length_c   1.000
_cell.angle_alpha   90.00
_cell.angle_beta   90.00
_cell.angle_gamma   90.00
#
_symmetry.space_group_name_H-M   'P 1'
#
loop_
_entity.id
_entity.type
_entity.pdbx_description
1 polymer ?
#
loop_
_entity_poly.entity_id
_entity_poly.type
_entity_poly.pdbx_seq_one_letter_code
_entity_poly.pdbx_strand_id
1 'polypeptide(L)' 'MIKVCVNGALGRMGSTVCQAVDEDTELELTNSIDINSNQDKTINGQNIYKDF' A
#
# COMPACT_ATOMS: atom_id res chain seq x y z
N MET A 1 14.15 -5.65 -8.68
CA MET A 1 12.83 -5.36 -8.11
C MET A 1 12.90 -5.51 -6.60
N ILE A 2 12.74 -4.42 -5.86
CA ILE A 2 12.69 -4.40 -4.40
C ILE A 2 11.23 -4.58 -3.99
N LYS A 3 10.98 -5.55 -3.12
CA LYS A 3 9.63 -5.84 -2.62
C LYS A 3 9.34 -4.96 -1.41
N VAL A 4 8.22 -4.25 -1.46
CA VAL A 4 7.84 -3.26 -0.44
C VAL A 4 6.50 -3.64 0.18
N CYS A 5 6.43 -3.54 1.50
CA CYS A 5 5.19 -3.62 2.27
C CYS A 5 4.95 -2.27 2.94
N VAL A 6 3.72 -1.74 2.83
CA VAL A 6 3.36 -0.44 3.40
C VAL A 6 2.35 -0.63 4.54
N ASN A 7 2.76 -0.28 5.76
CA ASN A 7 1.88 -0.17 6.92
C ASN A 7 1.33 1.25 7.03
N GLY A 8 0.07 1.38 7.44
CA GLY A 8 -0.64 2.67 7.46
C GLY A 8 -1.02 3.14 6.05
N ALA A 9 -1.39 2.20 5.17
CA ALA A 9 -1.63 2.45 3.75
C ALA A 9 -2.77 3.46 3.46
N LEU A 10 -3.72 3.65 4.37
CA LEU A 10 -4.78 4.68 4.26
C LEU A 10 -4.32 6.06 4.76
N GLY A 11 -3.19 6.12 5.45
CA GLY A 11 -2.59 7.38 5.89
C GLY A 11 -2.11 8.24 4.72
N ARG A 12 -1.96 9.55 4.96
CA ARG A 12 -1.46 10.51 3.94
C ARG A 12 -0.09 10.10 3.37
N MET A 13 0.81 9.64 4.25
CA MET A 13 2.11 9.13 3.82
C MET A 13 2.01 7.76 3.18
N GLY A 14 1.24 6.83 3.76
CA GLY A 14 1.09 5.47 3.24
C GLY A 14 0.53 5.45 1.82
N SER A 15 -0.50 6.24 1.55
CA SER A 15 -1.07 6.41 0.20
C SER A 15 -0.05 6.98 -0.79
N THR A 16 0.73 7.98 -0.39
CA THR A 16 1.80 8.56 -1.23
C THR A 16 2.91 7.53 -1.52
N VAL A 17 3.29 6.72 -0.53
CA VAL A 17 4.30 5.66 -0.70
C VAL A 17 3.77 4.55 -1.60
N CYS A 18 2.53 4.10 -1.41
CA CYS A 18 1.90 3.11 -2.29
C CYS A 18 1.88 3.58 -3.74
N GLN A 19 1.61 4.87 -4.00
CA GLN A 19 1.67 5.45 -5.33
C GLN A 19 3.09 5.42 -5.90
N ALA A 20 4.07 5.93 -5.15
CA ALA A 20 5.45 5.99 -5.60
C ALA A 20 6.04 4.60 -5.90
N VAL A 21 5.66 3.58 -5.12
CA VAL A 21 6.07 2.19 -5.34
C VAL A 21 5.49 1.61 -6.62
N ASP A 22 4.27 1.98 -6.99
CA ASP A 22 3.62 1.47 -8.21
C ASP A 22 4.12 2.16 -9.49
N GLU A 23 4.53 3.44 -9.38
CA GLU A 23 5.09 4.21 -10.50
C GLU A 23 6.56 3.85 -10.81
N ASP A 24 7.28 3.24 -9.87
CA ASP A 24 8.69 2.89 -10.00
C ASP A 24 8.88 1.43 -10.45
N THR A 25 9.46 1.25 -11.64
CA THR A 25 9.74 -0.08 -12.21
C THR A 25 10.75 -0.92 -11.44
N GLU A 26 11.53 -0.31 -10.54
CA GLU A 26 12.46 -1.04 -9.66
C GLU A 26 11.78 -1.57 -8.40
N LEU A 27 10.53 -1.18 -8.11
CA LEU A 27 9.80 -1.52 -6.91
C LEU A 27 8.57 -2.38 -7.21
N GLU A 28 8.13 -3.14 -6.20
CA GLU A 28 6.93 -3.97 -6.26
C GLU A 28 6.19 -3.88 -4.92
N LEU A 29 4.96 -3.36 -4.95
CA LEU A 29 4.10 -3.35 -3.77
C LEU A 29 3.51 -4.74 -3.56
N THR A 30 4.02 -5.51 -2.58
CA THR A 30 3.53 -6.86 -2.32
C THR A 30 2.35 -6.87 -1.36
N ASN A 31 2.38 -5.99 -0.35
CA ASN A 31 1.36 -5.90 0.68
C ASN A 31 1.12 -4.44 1.07
N SER A 32 -0.13 -4.14 1.43
CA SER A 32 -0.51 -2.87 2.03
C SER A 32 -1.46 -3.15 3.19
N ILE A 33 -1.21 -2.52 4.34
CA ILE A 33 -1.86 -2.83 5.62
C ILE A 33 -2.29 -1.53 6.29
N ASP A 34 -3.49 -1.50 6.85
CA ASP A 34 -3.96 -0.37 7.66
C ASP A 34 -4.93 -0.85 8.75
N ILE A 35 -4.80 -0.31 9.97
CA ILE A 35 -5.68 -0.62 11.11
C ILE A 35 -7.14 -0.25 10.85
N ASN A 36 -7.37 0.74 10.00
CA ASN A 36 -8.70 1.26 9.70
C ASN A 36 -9.29 0.64 8.43
N SER A 37 -8.58 -0.30 7.78
CA SER A 37 -9.07 -0.89 6.53
C SER A 37 -10.41 -1.61 6.72
N ASN A 38 -11.34 -1.34 5.81
CA ASN A 38 -12.63 -2.01 5.69
C ASN A 38 -12.86 -2.48 4.25
N GLN A 39 -11.98 -3.37 3.79
CA GLN A 39 -11.91 -3.82 2.38
C GLN A 39 -11.50 -2.71 1.41
N ASP A 40 -10.76 -1.73 1.94
CA ASP A 40 -10.23 -0.65 1.13
C ASP A 40 -9.17 -1.14 0.15
N LYS A 41 -8.94 -0.33 -0.87
CA LYS A 41 -7.92 -0.56 -1.88
C LYS A 41 -6.99 0.63 -1.95
N THR A 42 -5.74 0.39 -2.31
CA THR A 42 -4.84 1.46 -2.73
C THR A 42 -5.40 2.14 -3.98
N ILE A 43 -4.87 3.32 -4.31
CA ILE A 43 -5.28 4.07 -5.50
C ILE A 43 -5.20 3.25 -6.80
N ASN A 44 -4.37 2.22 -6.83
CA ASN A 44 -4.12 1.37 -7.99
C ASN A 44 -4.84 0.02 -7.89
N GLY A 45 -5.78 -0.10 -6.96
CA GLY A 45 -6.69 -1.24 -6.84
C GLY A 45 -6.15 -2.44 -6.06
N GLN A 46 -4.96 -2.34 -5.46
CA GLN A 46 -4.41 -3.39 -4.58
C GLN A 46 -5.16 -3.42 -3.26
N ASN A 47 -5.41 -4.61 -2.71
CA ASN A 47 -6.13 -4.75 -1.45
C ASN A 47 -5.31 -4.21 -0.27
N ILE A 48 -5.94 -3.44 0.60
CA ILE A 48 -5.37 -3.02 1.89
C ILE A 48 -5.89 -3.97 2.96
N TYR A 49 -5.01 -4.76 3.55
CA TYR A 49 -5.35 -5.69 4.62
C TYR A 49 -5.55 -4.95 5.94
N LYS A 50 -6.47 -5.44 6.76
CA LYS A 50 -6.66 -4.94 8.12
C LYS A 50 -5.66 -5.62 9.06
N ASP A 51 -4.92 -4.82 9.82
CA ASP A 51 -4.07 -5.34 10.91
C ASP A 51 -4.96 -5.76 12.10
N PHE A 52 -4.77 -6.98 12.60
CA PHE A 52 -5.61 -7.60 13.65
C PHE A 52 -5.01 -7.45 15.05
#